data_AF-A0A3B9FZV0-F1
#
_entry.id   AF-A0A3B9FZV0-F1
#
_cell.length_a   1.000
_cell.length_b   1.000
_cell.length_c   1.000
_cell.angle_alpha   90.00
_cell.angle_beta   90.00
_cell.angle_gamma   90.00
#
_symmetry.space_group_name_H-M   'P 1'
#
loop_
_entity.id
_entity.type
_entity.pdbx_description
1 polymer ?
#
loop_
_entity_poly.entity_id
_entity_poly.type
_entity_poly.pdbx_seq_one_letter_code
_entity_poly.pdbx_strand_id
1 'polypeptide(L)'
;MKLIMNADDLGYTLGNTYGIIDAYRNGIVRSTTAMCNENYIEKAAELVKDCPDLGVGVHLVLSSGRPLTENKTLADENGFFYKNKEVRVREFDSDELYREWKAQIERFIELFGRMPTHIDSHHHVHTFTDQLTGIAKQLGKEYGLELRNYGSYKFISGFYGETATEECLFRILEEHQNEDIEIMCHPGYCDRDLYTRSSYSLDRVREAELLCRDSVKQYLKDHHIVSCHY
;
A
#
# COMPACT_ATOMS: atom_id res chain seq x y z
N MET A 1 -17.46 -1.44 14.11
CA MET A 1 -16.20 -1.83 13.46
C MET A 1 -15.32 -0.62 13.20
N LYS A 2 -14.01 -0.81 13.21
CA LYS A 2 -13.02 0.08 12.59
C LYS A 2 -12.70 -0.42 11.18
N LEU A 3 -12.56 0.52 10.26
CA LEU A 3 -12.19 0.27 8.88
C LEU A 3 -10.89 1.00 8.56
N ILE A 4 -9.87 0.24 8.15
CA ILE A 4 -8.71 0.81 7.48
C ILE A 4 -8.95 0.69 5.98
N MET A 5 -9.24 1.81 5.33
CA MET A 5 -9.21 1.90 3.88
C MET A 5 -7.80 2.32 3.47
N ASN A 6 -6.93 1.34 3.13
CA ASN A 6 -5.54 1.59 2.80
C ASN A 6 -5.35 1.78 1.28
N ALA A 7 -4.88 2.95 0.88
CA ALA A 7 -4.50 3.22 -0.50
C ALA A 7 -3.04 2.81 -0.73
N ASP A 8 -2.82 1.77 -1.53
CA ASP A 8 -1.49 1.26 -1.85
C ASP A 8 -0.77 2.17 -2.88
N ASP A 9 0.56 2.05 -2.96
CA ASP A 9 1.43 2.66 -3.97
C ASP A 9 1.69 4.18 -3.87
N LEU A 10 1.64 4.78 -2.67
CA LEU A 10 2.06 6.18 -2.50
C LEU A 10 3.51 6.38 -2.98
N GLY A 11 3.73 7.38 -3.85
CA GLY A 11 5.04 7.64 -4.45
C GLY A 11 5.32 6.88 -5.76
N TYR A 12 4.42 6.02 -6.22
CA TYR A 12 4.61 5.26 -7.47
C TYR A 12 4.69 6.15 -8.72
N THR A 13 3.70 7.03 -8.89
CA THR A 13 3.73 8.14 -9.85
C THR A 13 3.11 9.38 -9.23
N LEU A 14 3.31 10.55 -9.85
CA LEU A 14 2.78 11.80 -9.33
C LEU A 14 1.24 11.83 -9.42
N GLY A 15 0.67 11.36 -10.53
CA GLY A 15 -0.78 11.21 -10.69
C GLY A 15 -1.39 10.24 -9.67
N ASN A 16 -0.72 9.10 -9.42
CA ASN A 16 -1.16 8.16 -8.38
C ASN A 16 -1.18 8.84 -7.00
N THR A 17 -0.08 9.49 -6.61
CA THR A 17 0.04 10.21 -5.32
C THR A 17 -1.04 11.28 -5.17
N TYR A 18 -1.34 12.07 -6.21
CA TYR A 18 -2.41 13.06 -6.13
C TYR A 18 -3.79 12.44 -5.94
N GLY A 19 -4.09 11.34 -6.62
CA GLY A 19 -5.37 10.64 -6.45
C GLY A 19 -5.53 10.02 -5.05
N ILE A 20 -4.46 9.49 -4.45
CA ILE A 20 -4.47 9.03 -3.06
C ILE A 20 -4.80 10.19 -2.11
N ILE A 21 -4.13 11.34 -2.27
CA ILE A 21 -4.34 12.52 -1.42
C ILE A 21 -5.75 13.08 -1.61
N ASP A 22 -6.29 13.05 -2.83
CA ASP A 22 -7.66 13.45 -3.12
C ASP A 22 -8.68 12.51 -2.42
N ALA A 23 -8.46 11.20 -2.50
CA ALA A 23 -9.28 10.20 -1.81
C ALA A 23 -9.23 10.33 -0.27
N TYR A 24 -8.11 10.81 0.28
CA TYR A 24 -8.03 11.19 1.69
C TYR A 24 -8.83 12.47 2.00
N ARG A 25 -8.63 13.53 1.22
CA ARG A 25 -9.23 14.85 1.46
C ARG A 25 -10.75 14.86 1.26
N ASN A 26 -11.22 14.15 0.24
CA ASN A 26 -12.61 14.21 -0.23
C ASN A 26 -13.38 12.90 -0.02
N GLY A 27 -12.69 11.84 0.41
CA GLY A 27 -13.24 10.50 0.57
C GLY A 27 -12.94 9.85 1.92
N ILE A 28 -13.03 8.52 1.91
CA ILE A 28 -12.97 7.69 3.12
C ILE A 28 -11.57 7.13 3.43
N VAL A 29 -10.56 7.38 2.58
CA VAL A 29 -9.20 6.89 2.78
C VAL A 29 -8.58 7.57 3.99
N ARG A 30 -8.03 6.79 4.91
CA ARG A 30 -7.31 7.30 6.10
C ARG A 30 -5.93 6.67 6.28
N SER A 31 -5.59 5.65 5.49
CA SER A 31 -4.29 4.99 5.49
C SER A 31 -3.74 4.88 4.07
N THR A 32 -2.42 4.89 3.93
CA THR A 32 -1.71 4.62 2.67
C THR A 32 -0.34 4.03 2.93
N THR A 33 0.27 3.38 1.94
CA THR A 33 1.61 2.78 2.06
C THR A 33 2.56 3.25 0.97
N ALA A 34 3.78 3.60 1.38
CA ALA A 34 4.75 4.33 0.57
C ALA A 34 5.81 3.43 -0.08
N MET A 35 5.95 3.50 -1.41
CA MET A 35 6.99 2.80 -2.18
C MET A 35 8.30 3.58 -2.16
N CYS A 36 9.16 3.29 -1.19
CA CYS A 36 10.33 4.14 -0.92
C CYS A 36 11.46 4.06 -1.96
N ASN A 37 11.40 3.10 -2.89
CA ASN A 37 12.32 2.96 -4.00
C ASN A 37 11.85 3.65 -5.29
N GLU A 38 10.68 4.27 -5.30
CA GLU A 38 10.10 4.91 -6.49
C GLU A 38 10.51 6.38 -6.63
N ASN A 39 10.59 6.86 -7.87
CA ASN A 39 11.15 8.18 -8.18
C ASN A 39 10.36 9.36 -7.60
N TYR A 40 9.07 9.19 -7.33
CA TYR A 40 8.20 10.27 -6.85
C TYR A 40 8.01 10.27 -5.34
N ILE A 41 8.73 9.42 -4.59
CA ILE A 41 8.55 9.29 -3.15
C ILE A 41 8.87 10.58 -2.39
N GLU A 42 9.92 11.32 -2.79
CA GLU A 42 10.30 12.58 -2.12
C GLU A 42 9.18 13.62 -2.26
N LYS A 43 8.57 13.70 -3.45
CA LYS A 43 7.42 14.57 -3.67
C LYS A 43 6.19 14.11 -2.89
N ALA A 44 5.96 12.80 -2.79
CA ALA A 44 4.89 12.26 -1.97
C ALA A 44 5.07 12.61 -0.49
N ALA A 45 6.28 12.46 0.05
CA ALA A 45 6.64 12.82 1.42
C ALA A 45 6.44 14.32 1.70
N GLU A 46 6.71 15.20 0.72
CA GLU A 46 6.38 16.63 0.81
C GLU A 46 4.86 16.85 0.90
N LEU A 47 4.08 16.23 0.01
CA LEU A 47 2.64 16.47 -0.11
C LEU A 47 1.85 15.95 1.09
N VAL A 48 2.25 14.84 1.71
CA VAL A 48 1.55 14.30 2.88
C VAL A 48 1.72 15.15 4.14
N LYS A 49 2.64 16.12 4.17
CA LYS A 49 2.76 17.08 5.28
C LYS A 49 1.47 17.88 5.48
N ASP A 50 0.70 18.07 4.41
CA ASP A 50 -0.61 18.73 4.43
C ASP A 50 -1.77 17.76 4.69
N CYS A 51 -1.48 16.55 5.19
CA CYS A 51 -2.45 15.49 5.48
C CYS A 51 -2.23 14.91 6.89
N PRO A 52 -2.48 15.69 7.97
CA PRO A 52 -2.07 15.35 9.33
C PRO A 52 -2.69 14.05 9.88
N ASP A 53 -3.91 13.72 9.45
CA ASP A 53 -4.65 12.53 9.89
C ASP A 53 -4.53 11.34 8.90
N LEU A 54 -3.64 11.44 7.92
CA LEU A 54 -3.32 10.33 7.03
C LEU A 54 -2.23 9.47 7.67
N GLY A 55 -2.60 8.25 8.04
CA GLY A 55 -1.62 7.22 8.41
C GLY A 55 -0.82 6.81 7.18
N VAL A 56 0.51 6.77 7.31
CA VAL A 56 1.38 6.38 6.21
C VAL A 56 2.27 5.24 6.70
N GLY A 57 2.08 4.06 6.11
CA GLY A 57 2.94 2.89 6.27
C GLY A 57 4.00 2.80 5.16
N VAL A 58 4.85 1.78 5.25
CA VAL A 58 5.85 1.46 4.22
C VAL A 58 5.36 0.31 3.34
N HIS A 59 5.39 0.53 2.03
CA HIS A 59 5.03 -0.46 1.02
C HIS A 59 6.29 -1.15 0.52
N LEU A 60 6.66 -2.29 1.14
CA LEU A 60 7.88 -3.00 0.76
C LEU A 60 7.81 -3.49 -0.69
N VAL A 61 8.87 -3.28 -1.47
CA VAL A 61 8.91 -3.56 -2.90
C VAL A 61 9.99 -4.58 -3.23
N LEU A 62 9.63 -5.60 -4.01
CA LEU A 62 10.56 -6.54 -4.69
C LEU A 62 10.19 -6.79 -6.15
N SER A 63 9.25 -6.03 -6.71
CA SER A 63 8.72 -6.33 -8.05
C SER A 63 8.44 -5.11 -8.94
N SER A 64 8.85 -3.92 -8.50
CA SER A 64 8.82 -2.68 -9.28
C SER A 64 10.05 -1.84 -8.98
N GLY A 65 10.60 -1.17 -10.00
CA GLY A 65 11.73 -0.27 -9.85
C GLY A 65 13.05 -0.99 -9.59
N ARG A 66 13.97 -0.30 -8.91
CA ARG A 66 15.32 -0.79 -8.58
C ARG A 66 15.47 -0.96 -7.06
N PRO A 67 16.32 -1.88 -6.59
CA PRO A 67 16.67 -1.98 -5.17
C PRO A 67 17.40 -0.72 -4.66
N LEU A 68 17.26 -0.42 -3.38
CA LEU A 68 18.02 0.64 -2.69
C LEU A 68 19.43 0.19 -2.29
N THR A 69 19.66 -1.11 -2.26
CA THR A 69 20.91 -1.72 -1.79
C THR A 69 21.65 -2.49 -2.88
N GLU A 70 22.97 -2.65 -2.70
CA GLU A 70 23.74 -3.60 -3.49
C GLU A 70 23.28 -5.04 -3.20
N ASN A 71 23.07 -5.78 -4.29
CA ASN A 71 22.50 -7.12 -4.29
C ASN A 71 22.97 -7.91 -5.53
N LYS A 72 22.83 -9.23 -5.46
CA LYS A 72 23.11 -10.17 -6.55
C LYS A 72 21.90 -11.02 -6.91
N THR A 73 20.93 -11.16 -6.00
CA THR A 73 19.79 -12.07 -6.14
C THR A 73 18.45 -11.35 -6.27
N LEU A 74 18.37 -10.06 -5.93
CA LEU A 74 17.10 -9.32 -5.90
C LEU A 74 16.72 -8.71 -7.26
N ALA A 75 17.71 -8.40 -8.10
CA ALA A 75 17.51 -7.73 -9.38
C ALA A 75 18.06 -8.53 -10.57
N ASP A 76 17.53 -8.21 -11.75
CA ASP A 76 18.01 -8.71 -13.04
C ASP A 76 19.35 -8.09 -13.45
N GLU A 77 19.88 -8.53 -14.59
CA GLU A 77 21.13 -8.03 -15.20
C GLU A 77 21.12 -6.53 -15.52
N ASN A 78 19.93 -5.92 -15.64
CA ASN A 78 19.78 -4.49 -15.86
C ASN A 78 19.63 -3.71 -14.54
N GLY A 79 19.65 -4.40 -13.40
CA GLY A 79 19.52 -3.86 -12.05
C GLY A 79 18.09 -3.49 -11.66
N PHE A 80 17.08 -4.05 -12.31
CA PHE A 80 15.67 -3.89 -11.92
C PHE A 80 15.19 -5.10 -11.13
N PHE A 81 14.28 -4.88 -10.19
CA PHE A 81 13.58 -5.99 -9.53
C PHE A 81 12.87 -6.89 -10.56
N TYR A 82 12.86 -8.19 -10.29
CA TYR A 82 12.14 -9.18 -11.10
C TYR A 82 10.63 -8.91 -11.14
N LYS A 83 9.94 -9.40 -12.18
CA LYS A 83 8.48 -9.25 -12.24
C LYS A 83 7.81 -10.11 -11.17
N ASN A 84 6.63 -9.70 -10.72
CA ASN A 84 5.81 -10.38 -9.71
C ASN A 84 5.75 -11.92 -9.90
N LYS A 85 5.54 -12.39 -11.15
CA LYS A 85 5.48 -13.83 -11.46
C LYS A 85 6.79 -14.58 -11.16
N GLU A 86 7.93 -13.92 -11.34
CA GLU A 86 9.25 -14.51 -11.06
C GLU A 86 9.55 -14.49 -9.56
N VAL A 87 9.19 -13.41 -8.85
CA VAL A 87 9.36 -13.29 -7.39
C VAL A 87 8.67 -14.44 -6.65
N ARG A 88 7.52 -14.93 -7.15
CA ARG A 88 6.77 -16.05 -6.55
C ARG A 88 7.51 -17.38 -6.49
N VAL A 89 8.49 -17.58 -7.37
CA VAL A 89 9.19 -18.86 -7.53
C VAL A 89 10.69 -18.73 -7.31
N ARG A 90 11.17 -17.52 -7.01
CA ARG A 90 12.59 -17.23 -6.83
C ARG A 90 12.96 -17.30 -5.36
N GLU A 91 14.10 -17.92 -5.10
CA GLU A 91 14.77 -17.86 -3.81
C GLU A 91 15.74 -16.69 -3.81
N PHE A 92 15.68 -15.88 -2.76
CA PHE A 92 16.56 -14.73 -2.58
C PHE A 92 17.61 -15.05 -1.53
N ASP A 93 18.74 -14.35 -1.57
CA ASP A 93 19.63 -14.34 -0.42
C ASP A 93 18.94 -13.62 0.75
N SER A 94 18.84 -14.28 1.90
CA SER A 94 18.12 -13.76 3.07
C SER A 94 18.72 -12.47 3.61
N ASP A 95 20.05 -12.31 3.56
CA ASP A 95 20.72 -11.12 4.06
C ASP A 95 20.54 -9.96 3.09
N GLU A 96 20.57 -10.20 1.77
CA GLU A 96 20.20 -9.20 0.77
C GLU A 96 18.77 -8.72 0.96
N LEU A 97 17.82 -9.64 1.08
CA LEU A 97 16.41 -9.33 1.27
C LEU A 97 16.15 -8.52 2.55
N TYR A 98 16.71 -8.96 3.68
CA TYR A 98 16.61 -8.23 4.94
C TYR A 98 17.19 -6.82 4.83
N ARG A 99 18.40 -6.67 4.27
CA ARG A 99 19.03 -5.35 4.09
C ARG A 99 18.23 -4.43 3.18
N GLU A 100 17.67 -4.96 2.09
CA GLU A 100 16.88 -4.18 1.15
C GLU A 100 15.60 -3.66 1.79
N TRP A 101 14.79 -4.52 2.42
CA TRP A 101 13.57 -4.09 3.08
C TRP A 101 13.83 -3.20 4.28
N LYS A 102 14.90 -3.45 5.04
CA LYS A 102 15.36 -2.53 6.08
C LYS A 102 15.70 -1.16 5.49
N ALA A 103 16.44 -1.10 4.38
CA ALA A 103 16.77 0.16 3.72
C ALA A 103 15.53 0.92 3.23
N GLN A 104 14.47 0.22 2.78
CA GLN A 104 13.20 0.84 2.41
C GLN A 104 12.48 1.45 3.62
N ILE A 105 12.51 0.78 4.79
CA ILE A 105 11.98 1.33 6.05
C ILE A 105 12.80 2.53 6.52
N GLU A 106 14.12 2.44 6.49
CA GLU A 106 14.99 3.55 6.91
C GLU A 106 14.85 4.77 5.98
N ARG A 107 14.73 4.56 4.67
CA ARG A 107 14.44 5.63 3.70
C ARG A 107 13.08 6.26 3.95
N PHE A 108 12.08 5.48 4.37
CA PHE A 108 10.81 6.05 4.83
C PHE A 108 11.04 7.01 6.00
N ILE A 109 11.74 6.55 7.04
CA ILE A 109 11.97 7.36 8.25
C ILE A 109 12.70 8.66 7.92
N GLU A 110 13.71 8.59 7.04
CA GLU A 110 14.45 9.76 6.54
C GLU A 110 13.53 10.77 5.84
N LEU A 111 12.70 10.31 4.89
CA LEU A 111 11.89 11.18 4.05
C LEU A 111 10.67 11.78 4.77
N PHE A 112 10.01 10.98 5.60
CA PHE A 112 8.79 11.38 6.30
C PHE A 112 9.07 11.97 7.69
N GLY A 113 10.28 11.82 8.22
CA GLY A 113 10.68 12.34 9.53
C GLY A 113 9.97 11.68 10.71
N ARG A 114 9.35 10.50 10.49
CA ARG A 114 8.59 9.73 11.48
C ARG A 114 8.63 8.24 11.15
N MET A 115 8.30 7.40 12.12
CA MET A 115 8.08 5.97 11.89
C MET A 115 6.87 5.74 10.96
N PRO A 116 6.91 4.72 10.08
CA PRO A 116 5.70 4.28 9.38
C PRO A 116 4.68 3.75 10.38
N THR A 117 3.39 3.79 10.06
CA THR A 117 2.34 3.26 10.96
C THR A 117 2.25 1.74 10.91
N HIS A 118 2.59 1.15 9.77
CA HIS A 118 2.51 -0.29 9.51
C HIS A 118 3.38 -0.67 8.31
N ILE A 119 3.47 -1.98 8.06
CA ILE A 119 4.14 -2.57 6.92
C ILE A 119 3.13 -3.35 6.08
N ASP A 120 3.23 -3.22 4.76
CA ASP A 120 2.71 -4.17 3.80
C ASP A 120 3.72 -4.32 2.65
N SER A 121 3.30 -4.85 1.49
CA SER A 121 4.22 -4.95 0.35
C SER A 121 3.49 -4.90 -0.98
N HIS A 122 4.13 -4.29 -1.97
CA HIS A 122 3.67 -4.27 -3.35
C HIS A 122 3.45 -5.68 -3.90
N HIS A 123 2.32 -5.90 -4.56
CA HIS A 123 1.86 -7.21 -5.04
C HIS A 123 1.73 -8.31 -3.96
N HIS A 124 1.70 -7.94 -2.67
CA HIS A 124 1.72 -8.88 -1.55
C HIS A 124 2.92 -9.83 -1.54
N VAL A 125 4.07 -9.42 -2.09
CA VAL A 125 5.28 -10.26 -2.13
C VAL A 125 5.67 -10.85 -0.76
N HIS A 126 5.38 -10.14 0.34
CA HIS A 126 5.68 -10.63 1.69
C HIS A 126 4.93 -11.92 2.07
N THR A 127 3.91 -12.34 1.33
CA THR A 127 3.15 -13.58 1.62
C THR A 127 3.52 -14.75 0.72
N PHE A 128 4.43 -14.57 -0.26
CA PHE A 128 4.65 -15.58 -1.30
C PHE A 128 5.40 -16.81 -0.80
N THR A 129 6.34 -16.63 0.12
CA THR A 129 7.16 -17.71 0.69
C THR A 129 7.35 -17.52 2.19
N ASP A 130 7.71 -18.58 2.90
CA ASP A 130 8.04 -18.52 4.33
C ASP A 130 9.26 -17.62 4.59
N GLN A 131 10.22 -17.58 3.66
CA GLN A 131 11.38 -16.68 3.74
C GLN A 131 10.94 -15.20 3.74
N LEU A 132 10.13 -14.82 2.74
CA LEU A 132 9.59 -13.46 2.60
C LEU A 132 8.72 -13.08 3.80
N THR A 133 7.84 -14.00 4.21
CA THR A 133 6.98 -13.79 5.39
C THR A 133 7.81 -13.63 6.67
N GLY A 134 8.83 -14.49 6.85
CA GLY A 134 9.69 -14.50 8.02
C GLY A 134 10.47 -13.20 8.19
N ILE A 135 11.07 -12.70 7.11
CA ILE A 135 11.84 -11.44 7.13
C ILE A 135 10.91 -10.24 7.33
N ALA A 136 9.73 -10.20 6.69
CA ALA A 136 8.76 -9.12 6.90
C ALA A 136 8.29 -9.06 8.36
N LYS A 137 7.99 -10.22 8.98
CA LYS A 137 7.64 -10.31 10.41
C LYS A 137 8.79 -9.92 11.33
N GLN A 138 10.02 -10.31 10.97
CA GLN A 138 11.21 -9.92 11.72
C GLN A 138 11.36 -8.40 11.76
N LEU A 139 11.25 -7.74 10.60
CA LEU A 139 11.29 -6.27 10.50
C LEU A 139 10.11 -5.63 11.23
N GLY A 140 8.89 -6.15 11.08
CA GLY A 140 7.73 -5.68 11.85
C GLY A 140 7.99 -5.70 13.35
N LYS A 141 8.57 -6.78 13.89
CA LYS A 141 8.95 -6.89 15.30
C LYS A 141 10.08 -5.91 15.68
N GLU A 142 11.10 -5.77 14.83
CA GLU A 142 12.27 -4.91 15.07
C GLU A 142 11.87 -3.44 15.21
N TYR A 143 10.95 -2.97 14.36
CA TYR A 143 10.50 -1.58 14.35
C TYR A 143 9.22 -1.34 15.16
N GLY A 144 8.61 -2.39 15.73
CA GLY A 144 7.36 -2.30 16.50
C GLY A 144 6.14 -1.97 15.64
N LEU A 145 6.08 -2.51 14.42
CA LEU A 145 5.08 -2.22 13.41
C LEU A 145 4.16 -3.43 13.17
N GLU A 146 2.87 -3.17 13.00
CA GLU A 146 1.95 -4.19 12.48
C GLU A 146 2.27 -4.50 11.00
N LEU A 147 2.07 -5.77 10.62
CA LEU A 147 2.23 -6.25 9.26
C LEU A 147 0.86 -6.69 8.73
N ARG A 148 0.43 -6.16 7.58
CA ARG A 148 -0.80 -6.58 6.88
C ARG A 148 -0.89 -8.12 6.82
N ASN A 149 -2.10 -8.68 7.00
CA ASN A 149 -2.39 -10.12 7.17
C ASN A 149 -1.92 -10.79 8.47
N TYR A 150 -1.09 -10.12 9.28
CA TYR A 150 -0.53 -10.70 10.51
C TYR A 150 -0.65 -9.77 11.73
N GLY A 151 -1.45 -8.70 11.60
CA GLY A 151 -1.72 -7.70 12.63
C GLY A 151 -3.11 -7.85 13.26
N SER A 152 -3.58 -6.75 13.85
CA SER A 152 -4.85 -6.65 14.57
C SER A 152 -6.05 -6.57 13.64
N TYR A 153 -5.84 -6.08 12.41
CA TYR A 153 -6.90 -5.90 11.41
C TYR A 153 -6.95 -7.09 10.44
N LYS A 154 -8.16 -7.60 10.19
CA LYS A 154 -8.37 -8.64 9.20
C LYS A 154 -8.31 -8.04 7.79
N PHE A 155 -7.37 -8.54 6.99
CA PHE A 155 -7.19 -8.05 5.61
C PHE A 155 -8.22 -8.63 4.65
N ILE A 156 -8.85 -7.75 3.86
CA ILE A 156 -9.85 -8.09 2.84
C ILE A 156 -9.37 -7.59 1.46
N SER A 157 -9.13 -8.51 0.54
CA SER A 157 -8.67 -8.22 -0.83
C SER A 157 -9.81 -8.12 -1.86
N GLY A 158 -11.07 -8.18 -1.42
CA GLY A 158 -12.24 -8.27 -2.30
C GLY A 158 -12.59 -7.01 -3.08
N PHE A 159 -11.94 -5.88 -2.83
CA PHE A 159 -12.15 -4.60 -3.51
C PHE A 159 -11.03 -4.37 -4.54
N TYR A 160 -11.13 -4.98 -5.73
CA TYR A 160 -10.12 -4.87 -6.78
C TYR A 160 -10.67 -5.25 -8.16
N GLY A 161 -10.30 -4.53 -9.21
CA GLY A 161 -10.74 -4.75 -10.57
C GLY A 161 -12.25 -4.60 -10.71
N GLU A 162 -12.89 -5.59 -11.34
CA GLU A 162 -14.34 -5.57 -11.59
C GLU A 162 -15.17 -5.57 -10.30
N THR A 163 -14.59 -5.96 -9.16
CA THR A 163 -15.27 -5.95 -7.86
C THR A 163 -15.04 -4.66 -7.06
N ALA A 164 -14.27 -3.70 -7.57
CA ALA A 164 -14.11 -2.39 -6.95
C ALA A 164 -15.34 -1.50 -7.23
N THR A 165 -16.51 -1.94 -6.76
CA THR A 165 -17.80 -1.24 -6.91
C THR A 165 -18.39 -0.88 -5.55
N GLU A 166 -19.33 0.06 -5.54
CA GLU A 166 -19.98 0.54 -4.32
C GLU A 166 -20.78 -0.59 -3.66
N GLU A 167 -21.46 -1.40 -4.46
CA GLU A 167 -22.24 -2.56 -4.00
C GLU A 167 -21.33 -3.60 -3.35
N CYS A 168 -20.16 -3.85 -3.94
CA CYS A 168 -19.20 -4.80 -3.37
C CYS A 168 -18.59 -4.27 -2.06
N LEU A 169 -18.25 -2.98 -2.01
CA LEU A 169 -17.77 -2.34 -0.78
C LEU A 169 -18.81 -2.46 0.34
N PHE A 170 -20.06 -2.11 0.10
CA PHE A 170 -21.13 -2.22 1.11
C PHE A 170 -21.34 -3.67 1.56
N ARG A 171 -21.33 -4.61 0.63
CA ARG A 171 -21.40 -6.04 0.96
C ARG A 171 -20.24 -6.49 1.85
N ILE A 172 -19.00 -6.09 1.55
CA ILE A 172 -17.84 -6.40 2.40
C ILE A 172 -18.02 -5.82 3.81
N LEU A 173 -18.45 -4.56 3.91
CA LEU A 173 -18.67 -3.90 5.20
C LEU A 173 -19.77 -4.58 6.03
N GLU A 174 -20.85 -5.03 5.39
CA GLU A 174 -21.93 -5.78 6.05
C GLU A 174 -21.48 -7.17 6.51
N GLU A 175 -20.77 -7.91 5.64
CA GLU A 175 -20.21 -9.24 5.93
C GLU A 175 -19.24 -9.21 7.14
N HIS A 176 -18.52 -8.10 7.33
CA HIS A 176 -17.49 -7.93 8.37
C HIS A 176 -17.85 -6.91 9.47
N GLN A 177 -19.13 -6.58 9.66
CA GLN A 177 -19.58 -5.55 10.62
C GLN A 177 -19.14 -5.78 12.09
N ASN A 178 -18.77 -7.01 12.44
CA ASN A 178 -18.35 -7.42 13.79
C ASN A 178 -16.83 -7.58 13.94
N GLU A 179 -16.04 -7.24 12.92
CA GLU A 179 -14.58 -7.34 12.91
C GLU A 179 -13.96 -5.97 12.59
N ASP A 180 -12.75 -5.71 13.10
CA ASP A 180 -11.95 -4.58 12.62
C ASP A 180 -11.16 -5.06 11.39
N ILE A 181 -11.31 -4.36 10.27
CA ILE A 181 -10.80 -4.82 8.97
C ILE A 181 -9.92 -3.78 8.29
N GLU A 182 -9.03 -4.28 7.43
CA GLU A 182 -8.33 -3.50 6.41
C GLU A 182 -8.85 -3.91 5.03
N ILE A 183 -9.22 -2.94 4.21
CA ILE A 183 -9.50 -3.11 2.78
C ILE A 183 -8.42 -2.37 2.00
N MET A 184 -7.73 -3.07 1.10
CA MET A 184 -6.81 -2.47 0.13
C MET A 184 -7.58 -1.79 -0.99
N CYS A 185 -7.06 -0.66 -1.45
CA CYS A 185 -7.49 0.01 -2.69
C CYS A 185 -6.31 0.68 -3.38
N HIS A 186 -6.55 1.17 -4.58
CA HIS A 186 -5.59 1.84 -5.44
C HIS A 186 -6.17 3.14 -6.04
N PRO A 187 -6.77 4.05 -5.26
CA PRO A 187 -7.23 5.33 -5.82
C PRO A 187 -6.05 6.10 -6.39
N GLY A 188 -6.20 6.62 -7.60
CA GLY A 188 -5.11 7.32 -8.29
C GLY A 188 -5.59 8.06 -9.52
N TYR A 189 -4.95 9.18 -9.86
CA TYR A 189 -5.11 9.77 -11.18
C TYR A 189 -4.18 9.10 -12.18
N CYS A 190 -4.64 8.98 -13.42
CA CYS A 190 -3.87 8.36 -14.50
C CYS A 190 -3.03 9.39 -15.24
N ASP A 191 -1.77 9.53 -14.83
CA ASP A 191 -0.74 10.21 -15.62
C ASP A 191 -0.11 9.27 -16.66
N ARG A 192 0.69 9.82 -17.58
CA ARG A 192 1.35 9.03 -18.63
C ARG A 192 2.27 7.95 -18.04
N ASP A 193 2.93 8.25 -16.93
CA ASP A 193 3.82 7.30 -16.25
C ASP A 193 3.03 6.11 -15.72
N LEU A 194 1.89 6.35 -15.05
CA LEU A 194 1.05 5.27 -14.54
C LEU A 194 0.45 4.46 -15.69
N TYR A 195 -0.05 5.14 -16.73
CA TYR A 195 -0.63 4.50 -17.91
C TYR A 195 0.35 3.54 -18.61
N THR A 196 1.64 3.87 -18.62
CA THR A 196 2.67 3.05 -19.28
C THR A 196 3.24 1.95 -18.39
N ARG A 197 3.16 2.09 -17.06
CA ARG A 197 3.80 1.16 -16.09
C ARG A 197 2.82 0.19 -15.44
N SER A 198 1.53 0.49 -15.42
CA SER A 198 0.51 -0.32 -14.76
C SER A 198 -0.64 -0.66 -15.71
N SER A 199 -0.99 -1.95 -15.80
CA SER A 199 -2.24 -2.37 -16.44
C SER A 199 -3.46 -1.89 -15.63
N TYR A 200 -3.28 -1.71 -14.32
CA TYR A 200 -4.28 -1.19 -13.41
C TYR A 200 -4.13 0.34 -13.33
N SER A 201 -4.40 1.03 -14.43
CA SER A 201 -4.22 2.49 -14.55
C SER A 201 -5.56 3.23 -14.54
N LEU A 202 -6.51 2.85 -15.40
CA LEU A 202 -7.85 3.47 -15.44
C LEU A 202 -8.74 3.04 -14.29
N ASP A 203 -8.58 1.82 -13.78
CA ASP A 203 -9.35 1.35 -12.62
C ASP A 203 -9.05 2.18 -11.37
N ARG A 204 -7.82 2.68 -11.22
CA ARG A 204 -7.45 3.61 -10.13
C ARG A 204 -8.25 4.90 -10.13
N VAL A 205 -8.58 5.40 -11.33
CA VAL A 205 -9.40 6.61 -11.48
C VAL A 205 -10.84 6.33 -11.01
N ARG A 206 -11.37 5.15 -11.33
CA ARG A 206 -12.71 4.72 -10.89
C ARG A 206 -12.76 4.54 -9.37
N GLU A 207 -11.73 3.92 -8.80
CA GLU A 207 -11.63 3.77 -7.34
C GLU A 207 -11.55 5.12 -6.63
N ALA A 208 -10.75 6.07 -7.15
CA ALA A 208 -10.66 7.42 -6.59
C ALA A 208 -12.02 8.14 -6.61
N GLU A 209 -12.77 8.06 -7.72
CA GLU A 209 -14.11 8.63 -7.79
C GLU A 209 -15.04 7.97 -6.76
N LEU A 210 -15.08 6.64 -6.74
CA LEU A 210 -15.96 5.85 -5.87
C LEU A 210 -15.73 6.16 -4.40
N LEU A 211 -14.48 6.14 -3.94
CA LEU A 211 -14.12 6.35 -2.54
C LEU A 211 -14.41 7.79 -2.06
N CYS A 212 -14.62 8.73 -2.98
CA CYS A 212 -14.99 10.12 -2.72
C CYS A 212 -16.51 10.37 -2.74
N ARG A 213 -17.33 9.40 -3.15
CA ARG A 213 -18.79 9.58 -3.28
C ARG A 213 -19.47 9.86 -1.95
N ASP A 214 -20.49 10.71 -2.00
CA ASP A 214 -21.32 11.02 -0.83
C ASP A 214 -22.10 9.81 -0.34
N SER A 215 -22.53 8.92 -1.23
CA SER A 215 -23.16 7.63 -0.90
C SER A 215 -22.27 6.79 0.02
N VAL A 216 -20.98 6.65 -0.31
CA VAL A 216 -20.02 5.87 0.47
C VAL A 216 -19.77 6.51 1.84
N LYS A 217 -19.55 7.83 1.87
CA LYS A 217 -19.38 8.57 3.14
C LYS A 217 -20.62 8.47 4.04
N GLN A 218 -21.81 8.58 3.45
CA GLN A 218 -23.07 8.49 4.17
C GLN A 218 -23.32 7.07 4.70
N TYR A 219 -22.98 6.04 3.92
CA TYR A 219 -23.06 4.64 4.36
C TYR A 219 -22.21 4.40 5.61
N LEU A 220 -20.93 4.81 5.61
CA LEU A 220 -20.07 4.68 6.80
C LEU A 220 -20.69 5.35 8.03
N LYS A 221 -21.28 6.55 7.84
CA LYS A 221 -21.93 7.29 8.92
C LYS A 221 -23.18 6.58 9.45
N ASP A 222 -24.07 6.11 8.57
CA ASP A 222 -25.33 5.45 8.94
C ASP A 222 -25.08 4.12 9.66
N HIS A 223 -23.99 3.42 9.28
CA HIS A 223 -23.58 2.17 9.88
C HIS A 223 -22.57 2.33 11.04
N HIS A 224 -22.28 3.56 11.48
CA HIS A 224 -21.37 3.86 12.58
C HIS A 224 -19.98 3.22 12.41
N ILE A 225 -19.51 3.16 11.17
CA ILE A 225 -18.19 2.62 10.79
C ILE A 225 -17.16 3.73 10.98
N VAL A 226 -16.14 3.45 11.78
CA VAL A 226 -15.06 4.41 12.04
C VAL A 226 -13.93 4.15 11.05
N SER A 227 -13.75 5.03 10.07
CA SER A 227 -12.56 5.01 9.21
C SER A 227 -11.34 5.49 10.01
N CYS A 228 -10.28 4.69 10.04
CA CYS A 228 -9.04 4.97 10.77
C CYS A 228 -7.80 4.51 9.97
N HIS A 229 -6.64 4.67 10.57
CA HIS A 229 -5.40 4.05 10.13
C HIS A 229 -4.86 3.11 11.20
N TYR A 230 -3.76 2.41 10.88
CA TYR A 230 -2.96 1.60 11.81
C TYR A 230 -2.43 2.41 12.99
#